data_AF-A0A3D0S2S8-F1
#
_entry.id   AF-A0A3D0S2S8-F1
#
_cell.length_a   1.000
_cell.length_b   1.000
_cell.length_c   1.000
_cell.angle_alpha   90.00
_cell.angle_beta   90.00
_cell.angle_gamma   90.00
#
_symmetry.space_group_name_H-M   'P 1'
#
loop_
_entity.id
_entity.type
_entity.pdbx_description
1 polymer ?
#
loop_
_entity_poly.entity_id
_entity_poly.type
_entity_poly.pdbx_seq_one_letter_code
_entity_poly.pdbx_strand_id
1 'polypeptide(L)' 'PALIEAGRALLEVDGLDYLEVVDPDSLAPLTRLDGPARALVAGRVGRTRLIDNLQLWA' A
#
# COMPACT_ATOMS: atom_id res chain seq x y z
N PRO A 1 1.32 4.36 10.25
CA PRO A 1 1.80 3.06 10.79
C PRO A 1 0.70 2.03 11.05
N ALA A 2 -0.28 2.32 11.92
CA ALA A 2 -1.31 1.32 12.31
C ALA A 2 -2.15 0.79 11.13
N LEU A 3 -2.54 1.64 10.18
CA LEU A 3 -3.30 1.22 8.99
C LEU A 3 -2.51 0.26 8.09
N ILE A 4 -1.21 0.51 7.91
CA ILE A 4 -0.33 -0.36 7.11
C ILE A 4 -0.19 -1.72 7.78
N GLU A 5 0.02 -1.75 9.10
CA GLU A 5 0.08 -3.01 9.84
C GLU A 5 -1.24 -3.79 9.76
N ALA A 6 -2.38 -3.11 9.88
CA ALA A 6 -3.69 -3.74 9.68
C ALA A 6 -3.84 -4.32 8.26
N GLY A 7 -3.41 -3.59 7.23
CA GLY A 7 -3.42 -4.08 5.86
C GLY A 7 -2.51 -5.28 5.65
N ARG A 8 -1.30 -5.27 6.21
CA ARG A 8 -0.37 -6.41 6.16
C ARG A 8 -0.97 -7.68 6.76
N ALA A 9 -1.73 -7.54 7.85
CA ALA A 9 -2.39 -8.68 8.50
C ALA A 9 -3.56 -9.28 7.70
N LEU A 10 -4.11 -8.56 6.72
CA LEU A 10 -5.24 -9.00 5.91
C LEU A 10 -4.85 -9.57 4.54
N LEU A 11 -3.63 -9.32 4.06
CA LEU A 11 -3.21 -9.74 2.72
C LEU A 11 -2.89 -11.23 2.68
N GLU A 12 -3.61 -11.95 1.82
CA GLU A 12 -3.33 -13.34 1.48
C GLU A 12 -2.40 -13.41 0.26
N VAL A 13 -1.09 -13.28 0.51
CA VAL A 13 -0.04 -13.35 -0.52
C VAL A 13 1.09 -14.26 -0.05
N ASP A 14 1.77 -14.93 -0.99
CA ASP A 14 2.92 -15.79 -0.69
C ASP A 14 4.18 -14.99 -0.32
N GLY A 15 4.22 -13.71 -0.70
CA GLY A 15 5.28 -12.78 -0.36
C GLY A 15 4.85 -11.35 -0.67
N LEU A 16 5.03 -10.46 0.31
CA LEU A 16 4.72 -9.04 0.18
C LEU A 16 6.01 -8.27 -0.14
N ASP A 17 6.05 -7.59 -1.29
CA ASP A 17 7.16 -6.70 -1.64
C ASP A 17 7.01 -5.38 -0.88
N TYR A 18 5.84 -4.74 -0.99
CA TYR A 18 5.53 -3.50 -0.27
C TYR A 18 4.03 -3.34 -0.05
N LEU A 19 3.70 -2.62 1.02
CA LEU A 19 2.42 -1.98 1.28
C LEU A 19 2.72 -0.60 1.88
N GLU A 20 2.41 0.46 1.14
CA GLU A 20 2.74 1.83 1.53
C GLU A 20 1.60 2.80 1.20
N VAL A 21 1.54 3.89 1.96
CA VAL A 21 0.68 5.04 1.67
C VAL A 21 1.60 6.22 1.36
N VAL A 22 1.39 6.83 0.20
CA VAL A 22 2.29 7.85 -0.36
C VAL A 22 1.54 9.08 -0.84
N ASP A 23 2.26 10.18 -0.95
CA ASP A 23 1.82 11.36 -1.68
C ASP A 23 1.64 11.02 -3.17
N PRO A 24 0.55 11.45 -3.84
CA PRO A 24 0.21 11.01 -5.18
C PRO A 24 1.17 11.51 -6.27
N ASP A 25 1.87 12.63 -6.04
CA ASP A 25 2.72 13.26 -7.06
C ASP A 25 4.19 12.90 -6.85
N SER A 26 4.68 13.00 -5.61
CA SER A 26 6.08 12.74 -5.26
C SER A 26 6.38 11.28 -4.95
N LEU A 27 5.35 10.48 -4.66
CA LEU A 27 5.46 9.11 -4.12
C LEU A 27 6.25 9.02 -2.81
N ALA A 28 6.43 10.13 -2.11
CA ALA A 28 7.05 10.14 -0.79
C ALA A 28 6.13 9.43 0.22
N PRO A 29 6.67 8.55 1.09
CA PRO A 29 5.88 7.91 2.14
C PRO A 29 5.24 8.93 3.08
N LEU A 30 3.96 8.75 3.38
CA LEU A 30 3.21 9.60 4.29
C LEU A 30 3.15 9.00 5.70
N THR A 31 3.39 9.82 6.71
CA THR A 31 3.21 9.44 8.12
C THR A 31 1.80 9.75 8.62
N ARG A 32 1.06 10.63 7.93
CA ARG A 32 -0.31 11.07 8.21
C ARG A 32 -1.09 11.30 6.91
N LEU A 33 -2.40 11.08 6.96
CA LEU A 33 -3.32 11.36 5.86
C LEU A 33 -3.99 12.73 6.09
N ASP A 34 -3.32 13.80 5.67
CA ASP A 34 -3.83 15.18 5.78
C ASP A 34 -4.26 15.77 4.41
N GLY A 35 -4.41 14.92 3.39
CA GLY A 35 -4.73 15.30 2.00
C GLY A 35 -4.86 14.10 1.06
N PRO A 36 -4.89 14.32 -0.28
CA PRO A 36 -4.89 13.25 -1.27
C PRO A 36 -3.71 12.30 -1.07
N ALA A 37 -3.95 11.00 -1.18
CA ALA A 37 -2.91 9.99 -1.06
C ALA A 37 -3.18 8.78 -1.96
N ARG A 38 -2.16 7.94 -2.12
CA ARG A 38 -2.25 6.63 -2.78
C ARG A 38 -1.85 5.53 -1.82
N ALA A 39 -2.68 4.52 -1.66
CA ALA A 39 -2.25 3.24 -1.12
C ALA A 39 -1.70 2.39 -2.27
N LEU A 40 -0.49 1.87 -2.12
CA LEU A 40 0.19 1.05 -3.12
C LEU A 40 0.53 -0.31 -2.50
N VAL A 41 0.28 -1.38 -3.25
CA VAL A 41 0.63 -2.74 -2.81
C VAL A 41 1.25 -3.54 -3.95
N ALA A 42 2.24 -4.36 -3.63
CA ALA A 42 2.75 -5.37 -4.54
C ALA A 42 3.15 -6.63 -3.78
N GLY A 43 2.84 -7.78 -4.36
CA GLY A 43 3.16 -9.08 -3.78
C GLY A 43 3.04 -10.21 -4.80
N ARG A 44 3.24 -11.44 -4.32
CA ARG A 44 3.19 -12.65 -5.15
C ARG A 44 2.02 -13.56 -4.76
N VAL A 45 1.38 -14.12 -5.80
CA VAL A 45 0.41 -15.20 -5.70
C VAL A 45 0.88 -16.32 -6.66
N GLY A 46 1.35 -17.42 -6.09
CA GLY A 46 2.19 -18.41 -6.72
C GLY A 46 3.43 -17.77 -7.33
N ARG A 47 3.58 -17.92 -8.65
CA ARG A 47 4.70 -17.34 -9.41
C ARG A 47 4.42 -15.93 -9.94
N THR A 48 3.15 -15.53 -9.92
CA THR A 48 2.70 -14.27 -10.50
C THR A 48 2.93 -13.14 -9.51
N ARG A 49 3.52 -12.04 -9.98
CA ARG A 49 3.65 -10.80 -9.21
C ARG A 49 2.49 -9.88 -9.57
N LEU A 50 1.69 -9.51 -8.58
CA LEU A 50 0.55 -8.63 -8.73
C LEU A 50 0.83 -7.28 -8.07
N ILE A 51 0.23 -6.23 -8.63
CA ILE A 51 0.21 -4.89 -8.06
C ILE A 51 -1.24 -4.43 -7.99
N ASP A 52 -1.53 -3.55 -7.04
CA ASP A 52 -2.75 -2.77 -7.03
C ASP A 52 -2.49 -1.40 -6.38
N ASN A 53 -3.38 -0.46 -6.63
CA ASN A 53 -3.35 0.86 -6.00
C ASN A 53 -4.77 1.39 -5.76
N LEU A 54 -4.91 2.21 -4.72
CA LEU A 54 -6.18 2.84 -4.38
C LEU A 54 -5.98 4.34 -4.13
N GLN A 55 -6.88 5.16 -4.66
CA GLN A 55 -6.98 6.56 -4.27
C GLN A 55 -7.53 6.68 -2.87
N LEU A 56 -6.83 7.42 -2.01
CA LEU A 56 -7.32 7.83 -0.71
C LEU A 56 -7.55 9.33 -0.72
N TRP A 57 -8.67 9.74 -0.14
CA TRP A 57 -8.99 11.12 0.17
C TRP A 57 -9.25 11.18 1.68
N ALA A 58 -8.66 12.18 2.33
CA ALA A 58 -8.92 12.48 3.74
C ALA A 58 -10.32 13.09 3.90
#